data_AF-A0A8D8ARU4-F1
#
_entry.id   AF-A0A8D8ARU4-F1
#
_cell.length_a   1.000
_cell.length_b   1.000
_cell.length_c   1.000
_cell.angle_alpha   90.00
_cell.angle_beta   90.00
_cell.angle_gamma   90.00
#
_symmetry.space_group_name_H-M   'P 1'
#
loop_
_entity.id
_entity.type
_entity.pdbx_description
1 polymer ?
#
loop_
_entity_poly.entity_id
_entity_poly.type
_entity_poly.pdbx_seq_one_letter_code
_entity_poly.pdbx_strand_id
1 'polypeptide(L)'
;RRADIGRSKAECAAAFINGRVPGCTVTPHFCKIQDFDASFYRQFHIIVCGLDSIVARRWINGMLISMVEYEEDGSVDETSIIPLVDGGTEGFKGNARVILPGVSACIDCTLDLYP
;
A
#
# COMPACT_ATOMS: atom_id res chain seq x y z
N ARG A 1 2.03 -22.93 5.32
CA ARG A 1 1.82 -24.28 5.91
C ARG A 1 3.01 -24.64 6.79
N ARG A 2 2.99 -25.74 7.56
CA ARG A 2 4.15 -26.14 8.40
C ARG A 2 5.45 -26.27 7.58
N ALA A 3 5.35 -26.74 6.33
CA ALA A 3 6.47 -26.82 5.40
C ALA A 3 7.02 -25.45 4.94
N ASP A 4 6.29 -24.35 5.19
CA ASP A 4 6.69 -23.00 4.77
C ASP A 4 7.35 -22.20 5.91
N ILE A 5 7.48 -22.79 7.10
CA ILE A 5 8.13 -22.14 8.24
C ILE A 5 9.59 -21.83 7.88
N GLY A 6 9.99 -20.58 8.09
CA GLY A 6 11.33 -20.07 7.76
C GLY A 6 11.49 -19.54 6.33
N ARG A 7 10.50 -19.73 5.45
CA ARG A 7 10.52 -19.18 4.09
C ARG A 7 9.92 -17.77 4.05
N SER A 8 10.22 -17.03 2.98
CA SER A 8 9.63 -15.71 2.74
C SER A 8 8.10 -15.79 2.63
N LYS A 9 7.41 -14.90 3.35
CA LYS A 9 5.94 -14.80 3.28
C LYS A 9 5.48 -14.40 1.87
N ALA A 10 6.17 -13.46 1.23
CA ALA A 10 5.82 -12.96 -0.09
C ALA A 10 5.88 -14.07 -1.14
N GLU A 11 7.00 -14.80 -1.17
CA GLU A 11 7.20 -15.92 -2.11
C GLU A 11 6.19 -17.04 -1.88
N CYS A 12 5.97 -17.43 -0.62
CA CYS A 12 4.98 -18.47 -0.28
C CYS A 12 3.56 -18.07 -0.68
N ALA A 13 3.18 -16.79 -0.46
CA ALA A 13 1.87 -16.28 -0.83
C ALA A 13 1.66 -16.29 -2.34
N ALA A 14 2.62 -15.75 -3.11
CA ALA A 14 2.55 -15.74 -4.57
C ALA A 14 2.50 -17.16 -5.15
N ALA A 15 3.36 -18.07 -4.68
CA ALA A 15 3.37 -19.46 -5.13
C ALA A 15 2.02 -20.16 -4.88
N PHE A 16 1.41 -19.91 -3.72
CA PHE A 16 0.10 -20.49 -3.39
C PHE A 16 -1.01 -19.92 -4.29
N ILE A 17 -1.07 -18.60 -4.47
CA ILE A 17 -2.13 -17.95 -5.27
C ILE A 17 -2.00 -18.37 -6.74
N ASN A 18 -0.80 -18.27 -7.32
CA ASN A 18 -0.56 -18.63 -8.72
C ASN A 18 -0.86 -20.11 -9.01
N GLY A 19 -0.62 -21.01 -8.04
CA GLY A 19 -0.97 -22.42 -8.18
C GLY A 19 -2.45 -22.74 -7.96
N ARG A 20 -3.20 -21.87 -7.26
CA ARG A 20 -4.61 -22.11 -6.89
C ARG A 20 -5.60 -21.40 -7.81
N VAL A 21 -5.28 -20.22 -8.32
CA VAL A 21 -6.20 -19.36 -9.07
C VAL A 21 -5.73 -19.23 -10.52
N PRO A 22 -6.34 -19.97 -11.47
CA PRO A 22 -5.98 -19.87 -12.88
C PRO A 22 -6.14 -18.45 -13.43
N GLY A 23 -5.19 -18.02 -14.26
CA GLY A 23 -5.18 -16.68 -14.84
C GLY A 23 -4.65 -15.56 -13.92
N CYS A 24 -4.38 -15.86 -12.64
CA CYS A 24 -3.74 -14.90 -11.74
C CYS A 24 -2.22 -14.89 -11.95
N THR A 25 -1.60 -13.72 -11.84
CA THR A 25 -0.13 -13.57 -11.84
C THR A 25 0.27 -12.65 -10.69
N VAL A 26 0.76 -13.26 -9.61
CA VAL A 26 1.30 -12.57 -8.43
C VAL A 26 2.81 -12.57 -8.50
N THR A 27 3.42 -11.38 -8.51
CA THR A 27 4.87 -11.18 -8.44
C THR A 27 5.27 -10.85 -6.99
N PRO A 28 6.03 -11.72 -6.29
CA PRO A 28 6.42 -11.48 -4.91
C PRO A 28 7.63 -10.54 -4.82
N HIS A 29 7.64 -9.68 -3.81
CA HIS A 29 8.82 -8.89 -3.42
C HIS A 29 9.15 -9.17 -1.96
N PHE A 30 10.28 -9.85 -1.70
CA PHE A 30 10.78 -10.10 -0.34
C PHE A 30 11.73 -8.98 0.09
N CYS A 31 11.16 -7.83 0.37
CA CYS A 31 11.90 -6.62 0.76
C CYS A 31 11.02 -5.75 1.66
N LYS A 32 11.61 -4.66 2.15
CA LYS A 32 10.86 -3.61 2.82
C LYS A 32 10.29 -2.64 1.79
N ILE A 33 9.19 -1.98 2.13
CA ILE A 33 8.61 -0.94 1.25
C ILE A 33 9.61 0.21 1.03
N GLN A 34 10.45 0.49 2.03
CA GLN A 34 11.47 1.52 1.97
C GLN A 34 12.62 1.21 1.01
N ASP A 35 12.73 -0.03 0.51
CA ASP A 35 13.78 -0.43 -0.43
C ASP A 35 13.44 -0.01 -1.88
N PHE A 36 12.20 0.44 -2.13
CA PHE A 36 11.74 0.93 -3.42
C PHE A 36 11.55 2.45 -3.43
N ASP A 37 11.71 3.05 -4.61
CA ASP A 37 11.50 4.47 -4.84
C ASP A 37 10.22 4.75 -5.64
N ALA A 38 9.97 6.03 -5.95
CA ALA A 38 8.82 6.46 -6.71
C ALA A 38 8.68 5.75 -8.08
N SER A 39 9.80 5.39 -8.72
CA SER A 39 9.75 4.75 -10.05
C SER A 39 9.05 3.38 -10.00
N PHE A 40 9.27 2.63 -8.92
CA PHE A 40 8.56 1.37 -8.67
C PHE A 40 7.08 1.61 -8.37
N TYR A 41 6.77 2.57 -7.50
CA TYR A 41 5.39 2.81 -7.08
C TYR A 41 4.51 3.39 -8.20
N ARG A 42 5.08 4.16 -9.14
CA ARG A 42 4.38 4.67 -10.33
C ARG A 42 3.89 3.57 -11.29
N GLN A 43 4.36 2.34 -11.15
CA GLN A 43 3.94 1.22 -12.00
C GLN A 43 2.54 0.70 -11.64
N PHE A 44 1.99 1.08 -10.47
CA PHE A 44 0.73 0.55 -9.98
C PHE A 44 -0.41 1.55 -10.15
N HIS A 45 -1.57 1.05 -10.59
CA HIS A 45 -2.79 1.86 -10.65
C HIS A 45 -3.46 2.04 -9.28
N ILE A 46 -3.29 1.09 -8.37
CA ILE A 46 -3.90 1.07 -7.03
C ILE A 46 -2.93 0.39 -6.06
N ILE A 47 -2.83 0.90 -4.83
CA ILE A 47 -2.10 0.27 -3.74
C ILE A 47 -3.06 -0.11 -2.61
N VAL A 48 -2.94 -1.34 -2.11
CA VAL A 48 -3.69 -1.83 -0.95
C VAL A 48 -2.71 -2.19 0.17
N CYS A 49 -2.90 -1.60 1.35
CA CYS A 49 -2.03 -1.80 2.51
C CYS A 49 -2.72 -2.62 3.61
N GLY A 50 -2.03 -3.67 4.05
CA GLY A 50 -2.34 -4.44 5.26
C GLY A 50 -1.13 -4.43 6.21
N LEU A 51 -0.61 -3.24 6.50
CA LEU A 51 0.62 -3.04 7.27
C LEU A 51 0.37 -3.20 8.78
N ASP A 52 1.44 -3.41 9.55
CA ASP A 52 1.37 -3.67 11.00
C ASP A 52 1.95 -2.53 11.86
N SER A 53 2.49 -1.47 11.24
CA SER A 53 3.04 -0.32 11.97
C SER A 53 2.56 1.02 11.40
N ILE A 54 2.44 2.01 12.29
CA ILE A 54 2.11 3.39 11.93
C ILE A 54 3.24 3.99 11.07
N VAL A 55 4.50 3.70 11.40
CA VAL A 55 5.68 4.19 10.66
C VAL A 55 5.62 3.76 9.20
N ALA A 56 5.32 2.50 8.92
CA ALA A 56 5.22 2.00 7.55
C ALA A 56 4.04 2.65 6.79
N ARG A 57 2.88 2.84 7.45
CA ARG A 57 1.72 3.53 6.87
C ARG A 57 2.03 4.99 6.53
N ARG A 58 2.69 5.72 7.42
CA ARG A 58 3.12 7.11 7.17
C ARG A 58 4.14 7.19 6.05
N TRP A 59 5.05 6.22 5.96
CA TRP A 59 6.04 6.19 4.90
C TRP A 59 5.40 6.03 3.51
N ILE A 60 4.52 5.05 3.32
CA ILE A 60 3.84 4.86 2.02
C ILE A 60 2.89 6.02 1.71
N ASN A 61 2.26 6.61 2.73
CA ASN A 61 1.48 7.83 2.59
C ASN A 61 2.30 8.98 2.01
N GLY A 62 3.48 9.24 2.59
CA GLY A 62 4.40 10.27 2.09
C GLY A 62 4.92 9.97 0.68
N MET A 63 5.26 8.71 0.38
CA MET A 63 5.67 8.30 -0.95
C MET A 63 4.59 8.61 -2.00
N LEU A 64 3.34 8.22 -1.75
CA LEU A 64 2.24 8.48 -2.68
C LEU A 64 1.93 9.97 -2.84
N ILE A 65 1.96 10.73 -1.74
CA ILE A 65 1.77 12.19 -1.80
C ILE A 65 2.89 12.85 -2.61
N SER A 66 4.13 12.37 -2.50
CA SER A 66 5.28 12.93 -3.24
C SER A 66 5.20 12.74 -4.76
N MET A 67 4.34 11.83 -5.23
CA MET A 67 4.12 11.56 -6.65
C MET A 67 2.96 12.34 -7.25
N VAL A 68 2.16 13.03 -6.43
CA VAL A 68 1.06 13.88 -6.91
C VAL A 68 1.62 15.08 -7.63
N GLU A 69 1.14 15.29 -8.85
CA GLU A 69 1.49 16.41 -9.71
C GLU A 69 0.37 17.45 -9.68
N TYR A 70 0.74 18.72 -9.86
CA TYR A 70 -0.18 19.85 -9.82
C TYR A 70 -0.08 20.63 -11.11
N GLU A 71 -1.24 21.00 -11.65
CA GLU A 71 -1.37 21.84 -12.84
C GLU A 71 -1.00 23.29 -12.53
N GLU A 72 -0.88 24.11 -13.58
CA GLU A 72 -0.50 25.54 -13.44
C GLU A 72 -1.48 26.35 -12.57
N ASP A 73 -2.75 25.96 -12.51
CA ASP A 73 -3.79 26.59 -11.70
C ASP A 73 -3.83 26.11 -10.24
N GLY A 74 -2.92 25.19 -9.88
CA GLY A 74 -2.84 24.59 -8.55
C GLY A 74 -3.83 23.46 -8.29
N SER A 75 -4.63 23.07 -9.29
CA SER A 75 -5.42 21.83 -9.22
C SER A 75 -4.52 20.59 -9.31
N VAL A 76 -5.01 19.47 -8.78
CA VAL A 76 -4.28 18.19 -8.83
C VAL A 76 -4.47 17.56 -10.20
N ASP A 77 -3.39 17.10 -10.83
CA ASP A 77 -3.49 16.21 -11.99
C ASP A 77 -3.99 14.83 -11.51
N GLU A 78 -5.25 14.53 -11.81
CA GLU A 78 -5.90 13.28 -11.40
C GLU A 78 -5.19 12.03 -11.94
N THR A 79 -4.42 12.13 -13.03
CA THR A 79 -3.69 11.00 -13.62
C THR A 79 -2.43 10.63 -12.82
N SER A 80 -1.92 11.57 -12.01
CA SER A 80 -0.79 11.34 -11.09
C SER A 80 -1.20 10.65 -9.78
N ILE A 81 -2.51 10.57 -9.51
CA ILE A 81 -3.05 10.00 -8.28
C ILE A 81 -3.00 8.48 -8.34
N ILE A 82 -2.37 7.87 -7.35
CA ILE A 82 -2.44 6.42 -7.08
C ILE A 82 -3.29 6.21 -5.83
N PRO A 83 -4.54 5.73 -5.96
CA PRO A 83 -5.41 5.46 -4.81
C PRO A 83 -4.79 4.46 -3.83
N LEU A 84 -4.90 4.77 -2.54
CA LEU A 84 -4.46 3.94 -1.43
C LEU A 84 -5.66 3.43 -0.64
N VAL A 85 -5.78 2.11 -0.53
CA VAL A 85 -6.74 1.45 0.37
C VAL A 85 -5.97 0.89 1.56
N ASP A 86 -6.20 1.42 2.76
CA ASP A 86 -5.52 0.96 3.99
C ASP A 86 -6.47 0.24 4.93
N GLY A 87 -6.00 -0.88 5.48
CA GLY A 87 -6.68 -1.66 6.50
C GLY A 87 -5.84 -1.82 7.77
N GLY A 88 -6.52 -1.83 8.91
CA GLY A 88 -5.93 -2.13 10.23
C GLY A 88 -6.82 -3.06 11.02
N THR A 89 -6.22 -3.93 11.84
CA THR A 89 -6.93 -4.84 12.74
C THR A 89 -6.18 -5.01 14.06
N GLU A 90 -6.92 -5.05 15.15
CA GLU A 90 -6.41 -5.37 16.49
C GLU A 90 -7.48 -6.14 17.27
N GLY A 91 -7.20 -7.41 17.59
CA GLY A 91 -8.17 -8.29 18.23
C GLY A 91 -9.47 -8.42 17.42
N PHE A 92 -10.59 -7.99 18.00
CA PHE A 92 -11.93 -8.00 17.38
C PHE A 92 -12.33 -6.64 16.75
N LYS A 93 -11.39 -5.69 16.68
CA LYS A 93 -11.62 -4.38 16.05
C LYS A 93 -10.81 -4.27 14.77
N GLY A 94 -11.32 -3.47 13.84
CA GLY A 94 -10.60 -3.12 12.63
C GLY A 94 -11.18 -1.90 11.96
N ASN A 95 -10.43 -1.36 11.01
CA ASN A 95 -10.83 -0.21 10.19
C ASN A 95 -10.39 -0.44 8.75
N ALA A 96 -11.11 0.17 7.82
CA ALA A 96 -10.71 0.30 6.43
C ALA A 96 -10.89 1.76 6.00
N ARG A 97 -10.01 2.26 5.14
CA ARG A 97 -10.08 3.63 4.61
C ARG A 97 -9.60 3.66 3.17
N VAL A 98 -10.16 4.59 2.40
CA VAL A 98 -9.73 4.91 1.04
C VAL A 98 -9.13 6.30 1.06
N ILE A 99 -7.94 6.45 0.49
CA ILE A 99 -7.17 7.69 0.44
C ILE A 99 -6.88 7.99 -1.03
N LEU A 100 -7.25 9.19 -1.45
CA LEU A 100 -6.86 9.80 -2.73
C LEU A 100 -5.83 10.89 -2.40
N PRO A 101 -4.51 10.63 -2.59
CA PRO A 101 -3.47 11.62 -2.35
C PRO A 101 -3.77 12.95 -3.05
N GLY A 102 -3.63 14.07 -2.32
CA GLY A 102 -3.95 15.41 -2.83
C GLY A 102 -5.43 15.80 -2.81
N VAL A 103 -6.36 14.85 -2.59
CA VAL A 103 -7.81 15.10 -2.67
C VAL A 103 -8.54 14.80 -1.35
N SER A 104 -8.32 13.62 -0.75
CA SER A 104 -8.98 13.21 0.50
C SER A 104 -8.04 13.28 1.71
N ALA A 105 -8.59 13.15 2.92
CA ALA A 105 -7.79 13.04 4.14
C ALA A 105 -6.80 11.85 4.04
N CYS A 106 -5.54 12.11 4.35
CA CYS A 106 -4.46 11.12 4.28
C CYS A 106 -4.20 10.46 5.65
N ILE A 107 -3.19 9.59 5.75
CA ILE A 107 -2.83 8.96 7.04
C ILE A 107 -2.45 10.01 8.09
N ASP A 108 -1.60 10.97 7.72
CA ASP A 108 -1.17 12.03 8.64
C ASP A 108 -2.31 12.98 9.04
N CYS A 109 -3.35 13.16 8.20
CA CYS A 109 -4.55 13.92 8.57
C CYS A 109 -5.38 13.26 9.68
N THR A 110 -5.20 11.96 9.91
CA THR A 110 -5.99 11.17 10.86
C THR A 110 -5.11 10.43 11.85
N LEU A 111 -3.88 10.93 12.07
CA LEU A 111 -2.90 10.29 12.93
C LEU A 111 -3.37 10.19 14.39
N ASP A 112 -4.16 11.17 14.84
CA ASP A 112 -4.74 11.21 16.19
C ASP A 112 -5.82 10.16 16.43
N LEU A 113 -6.23 9.41 15.39
CA LEU A 113 -7.14 8.27 15.54
C LEU A 113 -6.42 6.97 15.94
N TYR A 114 -5.09 6.93 15.91
CA TYR A 114 -4.33 5.83 16.49
C TYR A 114 -4.35 5.93 18.03
N PRO A 115 -4.46 4.80 18.74
CA PRO A 115 -4.48 4.76 20.20
C PRO A 115 -3.12 5.09 20.83
#